data_AF-A0A6C0HZF5-F1
#
_entry.id   AF-A0A6C0HZF5-F1
#
_cell.length_a   1.000
_cell.length_b   1.000
_cell.length_c   1.000
_cell.angle_alpha   90.00
_cell.angle_beta   90.00
_cell.angle_gamma   90.00
#
_symmetry.space_group_name_H-M   'P 1'
#
loop_
_entity.id
_entity.type
_entity.pdbx_description
1 polymer ?
#
loop_
_entity_poly.entity_id
_entity_poly.type
_entity_poly.pdbx_seq_one_letter_code
_entity_poly.pdbx_strand_id
1 'polypeptide(L)'
;MALKYHPDKNKTEEACSKFQEIHEAYVYLTSELTNIYDFNDNDFENGDDYNDTSSNKTYLSAFIKVLFKNPEQQEIAEKICEIVYNKIGEKAMKKSLEFLEKVDRRLLKIVYTILAKYQQILCINTEFLSKIGDILKMKFDNDERIILNPSLKDLFEANLYKLKIGDQLFLVPLWHHELVYDNSGCELTVECVPELQSTNMSIDENNNLHINLNYELTELWKMKWIEIDFLKISYPVDNLNIVPTQTRIIGGSGIPQINKNDIYDVSKRGNIYLHIFIIE
;
A
#
# COMPACT_ATOMS: atom_id res chain seq x y z
N MET A 1 16.17 -11.42 -28.61
CA MET A 1 17.24 -12.37 -28.99
C MET A 1 18.59 -11.66 -29.09
N ALA A 2 18.71 -10.57 -29.87
CA ALA A 2 19.98 -9.82 -30.02
C ALA A 2 20.62 -9.39 -28.68
N LEU A 3 19.85 -8.80 -27.76
CA LEU A 3 20.35 -8.41 -26.42
C LEU A 3 20.95 -9.58 -25.61
N LYS A 4 20.36 -10.78 -25.70
CA LYS A 4 20.77 -11.98 -24.94
C LYS A 4 22.15 -12.50 -25.38
N TYR A 5 22.49 -12.35 -26.65
CA TYR A 5 23.74 -12.85 -27.23
C TYR A 5 24.73 -11.72 -27.54
N HIS A 6 24.43 -10.49 -27.14
CA HIS A 6 25.27 -9.34 -27.45
C HIS A 6 26.70 -9.53 -26.87
N PRO A 7 27.77 -9.38 -27.68
CA PRO A 7 29.15 -9.72 -27.26
C PRO A 7 29.67 -8.89 -26.09
N ASP A 8 29.23 -7.64 -25.94
CA ASP A 8 29.59 -6.80 -24.77
C ASP A 8 28.92 -7.25 -23.45
N LYS A 9 27.84 -8.04 -23.51
CA LYS A 9 27.01 -8.41 -22.35
C LYS A 9 27.02 -9.90 -22.04
N ASN A 10 27.31 -10.73 -23.04
CA ASN A 10 27.38 -12.16 -22.91
C ASN A 10 28.76 -12.66 -23.35
N LYS A 11 29.54 -13.18 -22.39
CA LYS A 11 30.91 -13.63 -22.60
C LYS A 11 31.03 -15.12 -22.98
N THR A 12 29.92 -15.83 -23.19
CA THR A 12 30.00 -17.22 -23.66
C THR A 12 30.62 -17.26 -25.05
N GLU A 13 31.46 -18.26 -25.33
CA GLU A 13 32.20 -18.39 -26.60
C GLU A 13 31.27 -18.36 -27.83
N GLU A 14 30.06 -18.90 -27.72
CA GLU A 14 29.06 -18.93 -28.79
C GLU A 14 28.27 -17.62 -28.97
N ALA A 15 28.37 -16.66 -28.06
CA ALA A 15 27.53 -15.46 -28.07
C ALA A 15 27.75 -14.62 -29.33
N CYS A 16 29.01 -14.43 -29.73
CA CYS A 16 29.36 -13.65 -30.92
C CYS A 16 28.78 -14.27 -32.19
N SER A 17 28.96 -15.59 -32.36
CA SER A 17 28.44 -16.34 -33.51
C SER A 17 26.90 -16.29 -33.57
N LYS A 18 26.22 -16.53 -32.43
CA LYS A 18 24.76 -16.42 -32.35
C LYS A 18 24.24 -15.00 -32.60
N PHE A 19 24.97 -13.98 -32.17
CA PHE A 19 24.61 -12.59 -32.44
C PHE A 19 24.71 -12.25 -33.92
N GLN A 20 25.78 -12.72 -34.57
CA GLN A 20 25.98 -12.58 -36.02
C GLN A 20 24.87 -13.28 -36.80
N GLU A 21 24.55 -14.53 -36.44
CA GLU A 21 23.45 -15.29 -37.06
C GLU A 21 22.09 -14.57 -36.92
N ILE A 22 21.79 -14.03 -35.73
CA ILE A 22 20.57 -13.24 -35.50
C ILE A 22 20.55 -11.98 -36.37
N HIS A 23 21.70 -11.31 -36.50
CA HIS A 23 21.82 -10.11 -37.31
C HIS A 23 21.65 -10.42 -38.81
N GLU A 24 22.28 -11.49 -39.29
CA GLU A 24 22.15 -11.96 -40.68
C GLU A 24 20.71 -12.35 -41.01
N ALA A 25 20.03 -13.09 -40.12
CA ALA A 25 18.63 -13.42 -40.29
C ALA A 25 17.73 -12.19 -40.31
N TYR A 26 18.02 -11.18 -39.48
CA TYR A 26 17.31 -9.90 -39.49
C TYR A 26 17.51 -9.14 -40.80
N VAL A 27 18.75 -9.03 -41.28
CA VAL A 27 19.08 -8.37 -42.56
C VAL A 27 18.39 -9.08 -43.71
N TYR A 28 18.44 -10.42 -43.74
CA TYR A 28 17.79 -11.24 -44.76
C TYR A 28 16.27 -11.00 -44.78
N LEU A 29 15.59 -11.15 -43.64
CA LEU A 29 14.15 -10.92 -43.55
C LEU A 29 13.74 -9.49 -43.91
N THR A 30 14.53 -8.50 -43.49
CA THR A 30 14.27 -7.10 -43.81
C THR A 30 14.39 -6.87 -45.31
N SER A 31 15.45 -7.40 -45.94
CA SER A 31 15.68 -7.28 -47.38
C SER A 31 14.57 -7.94 -48.21
N GLU A 32 14.11 -9.13 -47.83
CA GLU A 32 12.99 -9.82 -48.46
C GLU A 32 11.67 -9.07 -48.28
N LEU A 33 11.42 -8.47 -47.10
CA LEU A 33 10.23 -7.67 -46.86
C LEU A 33 10.20 -6.38 -47.70
N THR A 34 11.35 -5.70 -47.87
CA THR A 34 11.47 -4.57 -48.80
C THR A 34 11.32 -4.96 -50.26
N ASN A 35 11.68 -6.20 -50.64
CA ASN A 35 11.49 -6.69 -52.01
C ASN A 35 10.05 -7.13 -52.31
N ILE A 36 9.30 -7.61 -51.29
CA ILE A 36 7.91 -8.07 -51.44
C ILE A 36 6.93 -6.90 -51.43
N TYR A 37 7.22 -5.87 -50.65
CA TYR A 37 6.42 -4.66 -50.62
C TYR A 37 7.20 -3.52 -51.28
N ASP A 38 6.88 -3.25 -52.55
CA ASP A 38 7.20 -2.01 -53.25
C ASP A 38 6.43 -0.85 -52.57
N PHE A 39 6.76 -0.55 -51.32
CA PHE A 39 6.21 0.60 -50.62
C PHE A 39 6.82 1.84 -51.25
N ASN A 40 5.97 2.59 -51.97
CA ASN A 40 6.30 3.91 -52.48
C ASN A 40 6.99 4.74 -51.40
N ASP A 41 8.19 5.17 -51.76
CA ASP A 41 9.25 5.77 -50.96
C ASP A 41 8.93 7.20 -50.45
N ASN A 42 7.73 7.43 -49.89
CA ASN A 42 7.30 8.77 -49.48
C ASN A 42 6.90 8.93 -48.00
N ASP A 43 6.91 7.86 -47.19
CA ASP A 43 6.57 7.97 -45.75
C ASP A 43 7.74 7.62 -44.80
N PHE A 44 8.93 7.33 -45.34
CA PHE A 44 10.17 7.18 -44.56
C PHE A 44 11.25 8.11 -45.09
N GLU A 45 10.98 9.43 -45.09
CA GLU A 45 12.06 10.39 -44.92
C GLU A 45 12.68 10.15 -43.53
N ASN A 46 13.68 9.30 -43.48
CA ASN A 46 15.03 9.65 -43.04
C ASN A 46 15.90 8.41 -43.19
N GLY A 47 16.66 8.39 -44.28
CA GLY A 47 17.87 7.60 -44.36
C GLY A 47 18.84 8.12 -43.31
N ASP A 48 18.84 7.48 -42.15
CA ASP A 48 19.88 7.68 -41.14
C ASP A 48 20.82 6.47 -41.14
N ASP A 49 22.07 6.82 -41.43
CA ASP A 49 23.31 6.09 -41.26
C ASP A 49 23.25 4.87 -40.31
N TYR A 50 23.53 3.69 -40.87
CA TYR A 50 23.41 2.35 -40.26
C TYR A 50 24.35 2.07 -39.06
N ASN A 51 24.99 3.10 -38.50
CA ASN A 51 25.82 3.00 -37.31
C ASN A 51 25.16 3.51 -36.03
N ASP A 52 23.90 3.98 -36.07
CA ASP A 52 23.35 4.62 -34.89
C ASP A 52 22.87 3.60 -33.83
N THR A 53 23.51 3.69 -32.68
CA THR A 53 23.13 3.05 -31.42
C THR A 53 21.69 3.46 -31.00
N SER A 54 21.08 4.44 -31.67
CA SER A 54 19.71 4.90 -31.51
C SER A 54 18.62 3.89 -31.88
N SER A 55 18.78 3.07 -32.93
CA SER A 55 17.69 2.18 -33.38
C SER A 55 17.38 1.07 -32.35
N ASN A 56 18.42 0.43 -31.83
CA ASN A 56 18.32 -0.54 -30.73
C ASN A 56 17.90 0.13 -29.40
N LYS A 57 18.18 1.43 -29.23
CA LYS A 57 17.65 2.21 -28.11
C LYS A 57 16.13 2.39 -28.21
N THR A 58 15.62 2.64 -29.41
CA THR A 58 14.19 2.84 -29.65
C THR A 58 13.37 1.56 -29.41
N TYR A 59 13.84 0.40 -29.87
CA TYR A 59 13.08 -0.86 -29.71
C TYR A 59 13.04 -1.40 -28.28
N LEU A 60 14.15 -1.33 -27.54
CA LEU A 60 14.15 -1.74 -26.14
C LEU A 60 13.42 -0.69 -25.26
N SER A 61 13.51 0.62 -25.58
CA SER A 61 12.63 1.62 -24.95
C SER A 61 11.15 1.31 -25.18
N ALA A 62 10.76 0.96 -26.41
CA ALA A 62 9.39 0.56 -26.73
C ALA A 62 8.96 -0.71 -25.97
N PHE A 63 9.80 -1.74 -25.94
CA PHE A 63 9.54 -2.97 -25.18
C PHE A 63 9.34 -2.69 -23.69
N ILE A 64 10.21 -1.88 -23.08
CA ILE A 64 10.11 -1.53 -21.66
C ILE A 64 8.84 -0.69 -21.43
N LYS A 65 8.51 0.28 -22.30
CA LYS A 65 7.25 1.04 -22.21
C LYS A 65 6.00 0.15 -22.28
N VAL A 66 6.03 -0.94 -23.06
CA VAL A 66 4.94 -1.93 -23.10
C VAL A 66 4.80 -2.70 -21.78
N LEU A 67 5.91 -2.96 -21.09
CA LEU A 67 5.90 -3.63 -19.78
C LEU A 67 5.36 -2.74 -18.66
N PHE A 68 5.52 -1.42 -18.79
CA PHE A 68 5.17 -0.41 -17.79
C PHE A 68 4.05 0.52 -18.29
N LYS A 69 2.80 0.08 -18.12
CA LYS A 69 1.61 0.70 -18.75
C LYS A 69 1.16 2.03 -18.15
N ASN A 70 1.57 2.35 -16.92
CA ASN A 70 1.12 3.56 -16.22
C ASN A 70 2.16 4.69 -16.31
N PRO A 71 1.75 5.98 -16.35
CA PRO A 71 2.67 7.11 -16.48
C PRO A 71 3.76 7.18 -15.39
N GLU A 72 3.42 6.91 -14.14
CA GLU A 72 4.38 6.85 -13.01
C GLU A 72 5.45 5.77 -13.19
N GLN A 73 5.12 4.71 -13.93
CA GLN A 73 6.04 3.61 -14.22
C GLN A 73 6.94 3.91 -15.43
N GLN A 74 6.63 4.95 -16.22
CA GLN A 74 7.43 5.31 -17.39
C GLN A 74 8.77 5.97 -17.00
N GLU A 75 8.83 6.78 -15.95
CA GLU A 75 10.11 7.32 -15.45
C GLU A 75 11.00 6.19 -14.92
N ILE A 76 10.39 5.19 -14.26
CA ILE A 76 11.09 4.00 -13.77
C ILE A 76 11.62 3.16 -14.94
N ALA A 77 10.79 2.97 -15.97
CA ALA A 77 11.15 2.32 -17.23
C ALA A 77 12.34 2.98 -17.91
N GLU A 78 12.37 4.31 -17.97
CA GLU A 78 13.47 5.09 -18.56
C GLU A 78 14.77 4.92 -17.77
N LYS A 79 14.71 4.93 -16.43
CA LYS A 79 15.89 4.67 -15.61
C LYS A 79 16.37 3.23 -15.69
N ILE A 80 15.46 2.25 -15.78
CA ILE A 80 15.81 0.85 -16.07
C ILE A 80 16.48 0.76 -17.44
N CYS A 81 15.97 1.47 -18.44
CA CYS A 81 16.61 1.55 -19.76
C CYS A 81 18.02 2.09 -19.64
N GLU A 82 18.25 3.20 -18.92
CA GLU A 82 19.60 3.74 -18.68
C GLU A 82 20.54 2.73 -18.03
N ILE A 83 20.08 1.94 -17.06
CA ILE A 83 20.85 0.86 -16.42
C ILE A 83 21.19 -0.24 -17.42
N VAL A 84 20.23 -0.59 -18.28
CA VAL A 84 20.42 -1.63 -19.29
C VAL A 84 21.35 -1.12 -20.39
N TYR A 85 21.30 0.15 -20.80
CA TYR A 85 22.12 0.69 -21.89
C TYR A 85 23.55 1.04 -21.47
N ASN A 86 23.71 1.69 -20.33
CA ASN A 86 25.02 2.07 -19.85
C ASN A 86 25.65 0.82 -19.26
N LYS A 87 26.66 0.23 -19.95
CA LYS A 87 27.58 -0.79 -19.41
C LYS A 87 27.70 -0.54 -17.91
N ILE A 88 27.37 -1.54 -17.08
CA ILE A 88 27.33 -1.46 -15.62
C ILE A 88 28.63 -0.83 -15.11
N GLY A 89 28.68 0.49 -15.07
CA GLY A 89 29.62 1.25 -14.30
C GLY A 89 28.99 1.36 -12.93
N GLU A 90 29.75 1.09 -11.88
CA GLU A 90 29.28 1.18 -10.48
C GLU A 90 28.51 2.49 -10.22
N LYS A 91 28.89 3.58 -10.89
CA LYS A 91 28.24 4.89 -10.79
C LYS A 91 26.79 4.91 -11.28
N ALA A 92 26.47 4.25 -12.40
CA ALA A 92 25.10 4.18 -12.92
C ALA A 92 24.23 3.25 -12.07
N MET A 93 24.81 2.14 -11.60
CA MET A 93 24.18 1.21 -10.68
C MET A 93 23.79 1.89 -9.37
N LYS A 94 24.72 2.64 -8.76
CA LYS A 94 24.49 3.35 -7.49
C LYS A 94 23.36 4.37 -7.59
N LYS A 95 23.38 5.25 -8.60
CA LYS A 95 22.31 6.24 -8.83
C LYS A 95 20.93 5.61 -8.99
N SER A 96 20.89 4.43 -9.60
CA SER A 96 19.64 3.72 -9.83
C SER A 96 19.10 3.07 -8.57
N LEU A 97 19.97 2.53 -7.72
CA LEU A 97 19.57 2.03 -6.39
C LEU A 97 19.06 3.17 -5.51
N GLU A 98 19.74 4.31 -5.47
CA GLU A 98 19.30 5.52 -4.74
C GLU A 98 17.92 6.03 -5.21
N PHE A 99 17.59 5.83 -6.49
CA PHE A 99 16.27 6.15 -7.00
C PHE A 99 15.24 5.09 -6.60
N LEU A 100 15.55 3.80 -6.75
CA LEU A 100 14.65 2.69 -6.40
C LEU A 100 14.33 2.64 -4.90
N GLU A 101 15.22 3.12 -4.04
CA GLU A 101 14.95 3.34 -2.61
C GLU A 101 13.79 4.33 -2.37
N LYS A 102 13.62 5.32 -3.25
CA LYS A 102 12.56 6.34 -3.15
C LYS A 102 11.24 5.92 -3.80
N VAL A 103 11.25 4.87 -4.61
CA VAL A 103 10.04 4.32 -5.25
C VAL A 103 9.16 3.66 -4.19
N ASP A 104 7.84 3.77 -4.34
CA ASP A 104 6.90 3.12 -3.44
C ASP A 104 7.00 1.59 -3.55
N ARG A 105 6.60 0.91 -2.48
CA ARG A 105 6.71 -0.55 -2.36
C ARG A 105 5.95 -1.30 -3.47
N ARG A 106 4.76 -0.84 -3.85
CA ARG A 106 3.91 -1.55 -4.81
C ARG A 106 4.54 -1.51 -6.19
N LEU A 107 4.99 -0.33 -6.63
CA LEU A 107 5.72 -0.18 -7.88
C LEU A 107 7.07 -0.90 -7.82
N LEU A 108 7.82 -0.81 -6.71
CA LEU A 108 9.10 -1.52 -6.57
C LEU A 108 8.92 -3.05 -6.68
N LYS A 109 7.85 -3.61 -6.12
CA LYS A 109 7.52 -5.04 -6.24
C LYS A 109 7.18 -5.42 -7.68
N ILE A 110 6.42 -4.59 -8.40
CA ILE A 110 6.13 -4.80 -9.84
C ILE A 110 7.43 -4.76 -10.64
N VAL A 111 8.28 -3.76 -10.40
CA VAL A 111 9.59 -3.60 -11.05
C VAL A 111 10.46 -4.82 -10.80
N TYR A 112 10.63 -5.23 -9.55
CA TYR A 112 11.42 -6.42 -9.19
C TYR A 112 10.89 -7.68 -9.91
N THR A 113 9.57 -7.87 -9.94
CA THR A 113 8.95 -9.04 -10.60
C THR A 113 9.24 -9.06 -12.10
N ILE A 114 9.14 -7.91 -12.77
CA ILE A 114 9.44 -7.77 -14.20
C ILE A 114 10.93 -8.01 -14.46
N LEU A 115 11.82 -7.37 -13.70
CA LEU A 115 13.27 -7.51 -13.87
C LEU A 115 13.74 -8.94 -13.61
N ALA A 116 13.19 -9.63 -12.61
CA ALA A 116 13.46 -11.03 -12.33
C ALA A 116 12.96 -11.93 -13.47
N LYS A 117 11.74 -11.71 -13.96
CA LYS A 117 11.14 -12.51 -15.04
C LYS A 117 11.94 -12.42 -16.35
N TYR A 118 12.43 -11.22 -16.69
CA TYR A 118 13.16 -10.96 -17.94
C TYR A 118 14.67 -10.84 -17.76
N GLN A 119 15.22 -11.28 -16.61
CA GLN A 119 16.62 -11.10 -16.23
C GLN A 119 17.60 -11.57 -17.32
N GLN A 120 17.37 -12.76 -17.88
CA GLN A 120 18.23 -13.35 -18.91
C GLN A 120 18.20 -12.58 -20.24
N ILE A 121 17.06 -11.96 -20.57
CA ILE A 121 16.88 -11.23 -21.82
C ILE A 121 17.47 -9.82 -21.70
N LEU A 122 17.30 -9.18 -20.54
CA LEU A 122 17.80 -7.84 -20.24
C LEU A 122 19.28 -7.84 -19.81
N CYS A 123 19.88 -9.02 -19.61
CA CYS A 123 21.24 -9.21 -19.12
C CYS A 123 21.51 -8.46 -17.81
N ILE A 124 20.54 -8.51 -16.89
CA ILE A 124 20.65 -7.85 -15.58
C ILE A 124 21.57 -8.67 -14.67
N ASN A 125 22.60 -8.03 -14.11
CA ASN A 125 23.49 -8.63 -13.14
C ASN A 125 22.69 -9.14 -11.92
N THR A 126 22.95 -10.38 -11.50
CA THR A 126 22.37 -10.98 -10.30
C THR A 126 22.61 -10.14 -9.05
N GLU A 127 23.76 -9.48 -8.94
CA GLU A 127 24.08 -8.58 -7.84
C GLU A 127 23.12 -7.37 -7.79
N PHE A 128 22.76 -6.81 -8.95
CA PHE A 128 21.81 -5.71 -9.02
C PHE A 128 20.42 -6.14 -8.58
N LEU A 129 19.97 -7.29 -9.07
CA LEU A 129 18.67 -7.84 -8.70
C LEU A 129 18.61 -8.19 -7.21
N SER A 130 19.70 -8.70 -6.64
CA SER A 130 19.83 -8.94 -5.20
C SER A 130 19.66 -7.66 -4.42
N LYS A 131 20.36 -6.57 -4.79
CA LYS A 131 20.24 -5.27 -4.11
C LYS A 131 18.83 -4.70 -4.15
N ILE A 132 18.12 -4.84 -5.27
CA ILE A 132 16.68 -4.46 -5.34
C ILE A 132 15.85 -5.33 -4.40
N GLY A 133 16.13 -6.64 -4.34
CA GLY A 133 15.49 -7.56 -3.40
C GLY A 133 15.75 -7.18 -1.95
N ASP A 134 16.96 -6.73 -1.62
CA ASP A 134 17.33 -6.26 -0.28
C ASP A 134 16.63 -4.95 0.08
N ILE A 135 16.55 -3.98 -0.85
CA ILE A 135 15.75 -2.74 -0.68
C ILE A 135 14.28 -3.09 -0.43
N LEU A 136 13.75 -4.06 -1.18
CA LEU A 136 12.36 -4.51 -1.02
C LEU A 136 12.14 -5.13 0.37
N LYS A 137 13.05 -6.01 0.83
CA LYS A 137 13.01 -6.59 2.18
C LYS A 137 13.10 -5.54 3.26
N MET A 138 14.05 -4.60 3.17
CA MET A 138 14.16 -3.50 4.14
C MET A 138 12.87 -2.68 4.22
N LYS A 139 12.20 -2.44 3.09
CA LYS A 139 10.90 -1.76 3.09
C LYS A 139 9.81 -2.59 3.76
N PHE A 140 9.86 -3.93 3.77
CA PHE A 140 8.92 -4.79 4.51
C PHE A 140 9.27 -4.92 6.00
N ASP A 141 10.56 -5.05 6.33
CA ASP A 141 11.02 -5.20 7.71
C ASP A 141 10.81 -3.93 8.55
N ASN A 142 10.70 -2.77 7.88
CA ASN A 142 10.41 -1.48 8.50
C ASN A 142 8.89 -1.17 8.59
N ASP A 143 8.01 -2.16 8.42
CA ASP A 143 6.59 -1.97 8.73
C ASP A 143 6.43 -1.73 10.23
N GLU A 144 6.05 -0.50 10.58
CA GLU A 144 5.89 -0.09 11.96
C GLU A 144 4.42 -0.28 12.36
N ARG A 145 4.20 -1.05 13.42
CA ARG A 145 2.90 -1.15 14.08
C ARG A 145 2.94 -0.39 15.39
N ILE A 146 2.06 0.58 15.54
CA ILE A 146 1.91 1.36 16.77
C ILE A 146 0.54 1.07 17.37
N ILE A 147 0.54 0.70 18.64
CA ILE A 147 -0.69 0.50 19.41
C ILE A 147 -0.91 1.74 20.27
N LEU A 148 -2.04 2.41 20.07
CA LEU A 148 -2.52 3.49 20.91
C LEU A 148 -3.60 2.95 21.84
N ASN A 149 -3.54 3.34 23.11
CA ASN A 149 -4.51 2.95 24.13
C ASN A 149 -5.35 4.17 24.55
N PRO A 150 -6.27 4.66 23.70
CA PRO A 150 -7.08 5.83 24.02
C PRO A 150 -8.05 5.53 25.16
N SER A 151 -8.40 6.55 25.95
CA SER A 151 -9.45 6.40 26.95
C SER A 151 -10.83 6.38 26.27
N LEU A 152 -11.83 5.80 26.95
CA LEU A 152 -13.21 5.86 26.47
C LEU A 152 -13.68 7.31 26.26
N LYS A 153 -13.22 8.25 27.09
CA LYS A 153 -13.52 9.68 26.92
C LYS A 153 -12.98 10.22 25.60
N ASP A 154 -11.76 9.85 25.22
CA ASP A 154 -11.16 10.27 23.95
C ASP A 154 -11.98 9.82 22.73
N LEU A 155 -12.52 8.60 22.78
CA LEU A 155 -13.40 8.07 21.75
C LEU A 155 -14.71 8.87 21.67
N PHE A 156 -15.34 9.16 22.80
CA PHE A 156 -16.61 9.91 22.85
C PHE A 156 -16.47 11.37 22.45
N GLU A 157 -15.33 12.01 22.77
CA GLU A 157 -15.04 13.40 22.39
C GLU A 157 -14.48 13.51 20.96
N ALA A 158 -14.24 12.39 20.28
CA ALA A 158 -13.64 12.32 18.96
C ALA A 158 -12.26 13.01 18.91
N ASN A 159 -11.43 12.74 19.92
CA ASN A 159 -10.11 13.33 20.02
C ASN A 159 -9.17 12.77 18.93
N LEU A 160 -8.28 13.64 18.43
CA LEU A 160 -7.22 13.28 17.49
C LEU A 160 -5.89 13.17 18.24
N TYR A 161 -5.17 12.09 18.02
CA TYR A 161 -3.81 11.92 18.53
C TYR A 161 -2.78 12.40 17.50
N LYS A 162 -1.82 13.19 17.97
CA LYS A 162 -0.72 13.72 17.16
C LYS A 162 0.48 12.77 17.26
N LEU A 163 0.60 11.86 16.30
CA LEU A 163 1.70 10.91 16.24
C LEU A 163 2.84 11.49 15.40
N LYS A 164 4.04 11.61 15.99
CA LYS A 164 5.24 12.11 15.30
C LYS A 164 6.27 10.99 15.16
N ILE A 165 6.63 10.65 13.93
CA ILE A 165 7.67 9.67 13.61
C ILE A 165 8.70 10.37 12.72
N GLY A 166 9.92 10.54 13.24
CA GLY A 166 10.93 11.39 12.60
C GLY A 166 10.41 12.82 12.41
N ASP A 167 10.41 13.30 11.17
CA ASP A 167 9.91 14.62 10.77
C ASP A 167 8.46 14.60 10.27
N GLN A 168 7.82 13.43 10.18
CA GLN A 168 6.43 13.29 9.73
C GLN A 168 5.45 13.34 10.91
N LEU A 169 4.29 13.94 10.66
CA LEU A 169 3.20 14.09 11.62
C LEU A 169 1.95 13.43 11.06
N PHE A 170 1.39 12.49 11.82
CA PHE A 170 0.16 11.79 11.52
C PHE A 170 -0.92 12.20 12.53
N LEU A 171 -2.11 12.58 12.03
CA LEU A 171 -3.27 12.88 12.86
C LEU A 171 -4.17 11.66 12.89
N VAL A 172 -4.17 10.97 14.03
CA VAL A 172 -4.84 9.69 14.22
C VAL A 172 -6.19 9.90 14.92
N PRO A 173 -7.33 9.68 14.25
CA PRO A 173 -8.64 9.67 14.90
C PRO A 173 -8.79 8.45 15.81
N LEU A 174 -8.95 8.69 17.10
CA LEU A 174 -8.86 7.65 18.14
C LEU A 174 -10.07 6.70 18.20
N TRP A 175 -11.14 6.98 17.44
CA TRP A 175 -12.33 6.14 17.36
C TRP A 175 -12.26 5.06 16.28
N HIS A 176 -11.20 4.99 15.49
CA HIS A 176 -10.99 3.90 14.53
C HIS A 176 -10.25 2.74 15.18
N HIS A 177 -10.61 1.51 14.83
CA HIS A 177 -9.92 0.31 15.32
C HIS A 177 -8.49 0.20 14.77
N GLU A 178 -8.33 0.44 13.47
CA GLU A 178 -7.04 0.35 12.76
C GLU A 178 -6.99 1.35 11.60
N LEU A 179 -5.84 1.98 11.42
CA LEU A 179 -5.56 2.92 10.35
C LEU A 179 -4.18 2.64 9.75
N VAL A 180 -4.08 2.72 8.43
CA VAL A 180 -2.82 2.53 7.70
C VAL A 180 -2.44 3.85 7.03
N TYR A 181 -1.26 4.34 7.35
CA TYR A 181 -0.68 5.55 6.76
C TYR A 181 0.52 5.20 5.88
N ASP A 182 0.76 6.02 4.85
CA ASP A 182 2.01 5.97 4.10
C ASP A 182 3.08 6.78 4.84
N ASN A 183 4.17 6.12 5.23
CA ASN A 183 5.35 6.70 5.83
C ASN A 183 6.54 6.53 4.88
N SER A 184 6.68 7.46 3.93
CA SER A 184 7.79 7.47 2.96
C SER A 184 7.93 6.16 2.15
N GLY A 185 6.80 5.55 1.78
CA GLY A 185 6.74 4.30 1.03
C GLY A 185 6.79 3.02 1.90
N CYS A 186 6.82 3.18 3.23
CA CYS A 186 6.55 2.12 4.20
C CYS A 186 5.11 2.25 4.75
N GLU A 187 4.50 1.15 5.15
CA GLU A 187 3.18 1.17 5.77
C GLU A 187 3.35 1.38 7.29
N LEU A 188 2.71 2.41 7.81
CA LEU A 188 2.56 2.64 9.24
C LEU A 188 1.15 2.20 9.65
N THR A 189 1.06 1.11 10.39
CA THR A 189 -0.22 0.63 10.92
C THR A 189 -0.40 1.14 12.34
N VAL A 190 -1.45 1.91 12.56
CA VAL A 190 -1.84 2.42 13.89
C VAL A 190 -3.11 1.71 14.32
N GLU A 191 -3.02 0.95 15.39
CA GLU A 191 -4.14 0.25 16.02
C GLU A 191 -4.57 1.01 17.27
N CYS A 192 -5.86 1.28 17.41
CA CYS A 192 -6.39 1.89 18.64
C CYS A 192 -7.11 0.81 19.44
N VAL A 193 -6.58 0.52 20.64
CA VAL A 193 -7.14 -0.45 21.57
C VAL A 193 -7.61 0.31 22.82
N PRO A 194 -8.90 0.67 22.92
CA PRO A 194 -9.36 1.54 23.99
C PRO A 194 -9.20 0.94 25.39
N GLU A 195 -8.78 1.76 26.34
CA GLU A 195 -8.74 1.38 27.75
C GLU A 195 -10.15 1.44 28.34
N LEU A 196 -10.76 0.27 28.52
CA LEU A 196 -12.03 0.14 29.23
C LEU A 196 -11.74 0.02 30.72
N GLN A 197 -12.16 1.03 31.49
CA GLN A 197 -11.88 1.12 32.93
C GLN A 197 -12.53 0.00 33.76
N SER A 198 -13.47 -0.75 33.18
CA SER A 198 -14.21 -1.81 33.86
C SER A 198 -14.57 -2.96 32.93
N THR A 199 -14.58 -4.17 33.49
CA THR A 199 -14.85 -5.43 32.76
C THR A 199 -16.30 -5.58 32.30
N ASN A 200 -17.19 -4.74 32.78
CA ASN A 200 -18.60 -4.74 32.41
C ASN A 200 -18.88 -3.98 31.10
N MET A 201 -17.84 -3.47 30.42
CA MET A 201 -17.98 -2.72 29.17
C MET A 201 -17.29 -3.41 28.01
N SER A 202 -17.86 -3.26 26.81
CA SER A 202 -17.22 -3.65 25.56
C SER A 202 -17.65 -2.72 24.42
N ILE A 203 -16.83 -2.63 23.39
CA ILE A 203 -17.13 -1.87 22.16
C ILE A 203 -17.21 -2.89 21.02
N ASP A 204 -18.26 -2.80 20.20
CA ASP A 204 -18.42 -3.66 19.02
C ASP A 204 -17.74 -3.07 17.77
N GLU A 205 -17.79 -3.83 16.67
CA GLU A 205 -17.19 -3.42 15.39
C GLU A 205 -17.78 -2.11 14.81
N ASN A 206 -19.02 -1.77 15.19
CA ASN A 206 -19.74 -0.58 14.73
C ASN A 206 -19.59 0.62 15.67
N ASN A 207 -18.67 0.55 16.63
CA ASN A 207 -18.47 1.55 17.67
C ASN A 207 -19.71 1.74 18.58
N ASN A 208 -20.51 0.69 18.76
CA ASN A 208 -21.52 0.68 19.80
C ASN A 208 -20.88 0.29 21.14
N LEU A 209 -21.25 1.01 22.19
CA LEU A 209 -20.82 0.71 23.55
C LEU A 209 -21.84 -0.21 24.21
N HIS A 210 -21.36 -1.32 24.76
CA HIS A 210 -22.14 -2.26 25.54
C HIS A 210 -21.76 -2.15 27.01
N ILE A 211 -22.75 -2.03 27.89
CA ILE A 211 -22.56 -1.90 29.34
C ILE A 211 -23.44 -2.93 30.03
N ASN A 212 -22.81 -3.85 30.75
CA ASN A 212 -23.46 -4.83 31.60
C ASN A 212 -23.70 -4.23 32.99
N LEU A 213 -24.95 -4.23 33.43
CA LEU A 213 -25.39 -3.66 34.69
C LEU A 213 -26.15 -4.73 35.48
N ASN A 214 -25.72 -4.95 36.72
CA ASN A 214 -26.37 -5.89 37.63
C ASN A 214 -27.01 -5.08 38.75
N TYR A 215 -28.30 -5.30 39.00
CA TYR A 215 -29.03 -4.64 40.06
C TYR A 215 -29.90 -5.63 40.82
N GLU A 216 -30.03 -5.43 42.13
CA GLU A 216 -31.09 -6.08 42.89
C GLU A 216 -32.42 -5.38 42.63
N LEU A 217 -33.53 -6.14 42.60
CA LEU A 217 -34.86 -5.57 42.40
C LEU A 217 -35.20 -4.51 43.46
N THR A 218 -34.75 -4.73 44.71
CA THR A 218 -34.98 -3.80 45.83
C THR A 218 -34.24 -2.47 45.69
N GLU A 219 -33.10 -2.47 44.99
CA GLU A 219 -32.34 -1.26 44.68
C GLU A 219 -33.03 -0.45 43.58
N LEU A 220 -33.44 -1.12 42.48
CA LEU A 220 -34.13 -0.48 41.37
C LEU A 220 -35.40 0.26 41.81
N TRP A 221 -36.19 -0.30 42.74
CA TRP A 221 -37.39 0.37 43.26
C TRP A 221 -37.14 1.69 44.00
N LYS A 222 -35.93 1.90 44.52
CA LYS A 222 -35.55 3.14 45.20
C LYS A 222 -34.96 4.17 44.23
N MET A 223 -34.61 3.75 43.01
CA MET A 223 -33.97 4.58 42.01
C MET A 223 -35.00 5.14 41.02
N LYS A 224 -34.78 6.39 40.59
CA LYS A 224 -35.51 6.98 39.46
C LYS A 224 -34.76 6.81 38.14
N TRP A 225 -33.43 6.81 38.21
CA TRP A 225 -32.53 6.81 37.06
C TRP A 225 -31.39 5.83 37.31
N ILE A 226 -30.98 5.14 36.25
CA ILE A 226 -29.68 4.49 36.15
C ILE A 226 -28.71 5.54 35.64
N GLU A 227 -27.74 5.91 36.47
CA GLU A 227 -26.71 6.90 36.14
C GLU A 227 -25.45 6.22 35.61
N ILE A 228 -24.94 6.72 34.49
CA ILE A 228 -23.71 6.28 33.84
C ILE A 228 -22.72 7.44 33.92
N ASP A 229 -22.11 7.60 35.09
CA ASP A 229 -21.38 8.80 35.50
C ASP A 229 -20.29 9.24 34.52
N PHE A 230 -19.53 8.28 33.98
CA PHE A 230 -18.43 8.58 33.05
C PHE A 230 -18.91 9.10 31.69
N LEU A 231 -20.17 8.85 31.31
CA LEU A 231 -20.80 9.41 30.10
C LEU A 231 -21.70 10.60 30.39
N LYS A 232 -22.01 10.86 31.67
CA LYS A 232 -23.04 11.83 32.09
C LYS A 232 -24.39 11.54 31.43
N ILE A 233 -24.73 10.26 31.29
CA ILE A 233 -26.00 9.79 30.73
C ILE A 233 -26.83 9.16 31.83
N SER A 234 -28.14 9.39 31.80
CA SER A 234 -29.12 8.79 32.71
C SER A 234 -30.20 8.05 31.93
N TYR A 235 -30.59 6.87 32.38
CA TYR A 235 -31.70 6.10 31.82
C TYR A 235 -32.83 5.93 32.85
N PRO A 236 -34.10 6.25 32.50
CA PRO A 236 -35.21 6.19 33.47
C PRO A 236 -35.56 4.75 33.84
N VAL A 237 -35.64 4.46 35.14
CA VAL A 237 -35.99 3.13 35.66
C VAL A 237 -37.42 2.74 35.28
N ASP A 238 -38.34 3.70 35.18
CA ASP A 238 -39.74 3.48 34.79
C ASP A 238 -39.89 2.85 33.39
N ASN A 239 -38.86 2.95 32.54
CA ASN A 239 -38.85 2.34 31.20
C ASN A 239 -38.31 0.90 31.21
N LEU A 240 -38.04 0.32 32.38
CA LEU A 240 -37.60 -1.06 32.52
C LEU A 240 -38.79 -2.00 32.67
N ASN A 241 -38.64 -3.20 32.12
CA ASN A 241 -39.58 -4.29 32.36
C ASN A 241 -39.09 -5.06 33.59
N ILE A 242 -40.00 -5.61 34.40
CA ILE A 242 -39.64 -6.49 35.51
C ILE A 242 -39.42 -7.90 34.95
N VAL A 243 -38.25 -8.10 34.34
CA VAL A 243 -37.79 -9.37 33.77
C VAL A 243 -36.33 -9.61 34.16
N PRO A 244 -35.86 -10.86 34.30
CA PRO A 244 -34.51 -11.16 34.77
C PRO A 244 -33.40 -10.54 33.92
N THR A 245 -33.60 -10.46 32.60
CA THR A 245 -32.62 -9.88 31.67
C THR A 245 -33.32 -9.03 30.63
N GLN A 246 -32.74 -7.86 30.34
CA GLN A 246 -33.24 -6.98 29.28
C GLN A 246 -32.12 -6.12 28.70
N THR A 247 -32.32 -5.64 27.47
CA THR A 247 -31.39 -4.70 26.83
C THR A 247 -32.12 -3.44 26.44
N ARG A 248 -31.57 -2.28 26.82
CA ARG A 248 -32.08 -0.96 26.43
C ARG A 248 -31.07 -0.23 25.57
N ILE A 249 -31.55 0.56 24.63
CA ILE A 249 -30.71 1.23 23.63
C ILE A 249 -30.87 2.74 23.79
N ILE A 250 -29.75 3.43 23.92
CA ILE A 250 -29.67 4.89 23.84
C ILE A 250 -29.07 5.21 22.47
N GLY A 251 -29.94 5.60 21.54
CA GLY A 251 -29.58 5.79 20.13
C GLY A 251 -28.79 7.06 19.87
N GLY A 252 -27.76 6.99 19.04
CA GLY A 252 -27.00 8.15 18.54
C GLY A 252 -26.15 8.89 19.59
N SER A 253 -26.01 8.33 20.79
CA SER A 253 -25.23 8.93 21.89
C SER A 253 -23.89 8.25 22.13
N GLY A 254 -23.53 7.25 21.33
CA GLY A 254 -22.28 6.48 21.45
C GLY A 254 -21.08 7.14 20.76
N ILE A 255 -20.07 6.31 20.49
CA ILE A 255 -18.81 6.68 19.85
C ILE A 255 -19.07 6.98 18.35
N PRO A 256 -18.36 7.93 17.71
CA PRO A 256 -18.47 8.15 16.27
C PRO A 256 -18.31 6.86 15.47
N GLN A 257 -19.15 6.66 14.45
CA GLN A 257 -19.04 5.49 13.59
C GLN A 257 -17.85 5.62 12.63
N ILE A 258 -17.20 4.51 12.34
CA ILE A 258 -16.09 4.48 11.38
C ILE A 258 -16.61 4.78 9.97
N ASN A 259 -16.05 5.83 9.37
CA ASN A 259 -16.28 6.17 7.97
C ASN A 259 -15.02 5.84 7.15
N LYS A 260 -15.19 4.98 6.14
CA LYS A 260 -14.09 4.49 5.28
C LYS A 260 -13.68 5.49 4.19
N ASN A 261 -14.56 6.43 3.85
CA ASN A 261 -14.30 7.44 2.82
C ASN A 261 -13.68 8.71 3.42
N ASP A 262 -14.07 9.05 4.65
CA ASP A 262 -13.52 10.17 5.41
C ASP A 262 -13.26 9.73 6.84
N ILE A 263 -12.00 9.51 7.17
CA ILE A 263 -11.59 9.02 8.49
C ILE A 263 -11.82 10.05 9.60
N TYR A 264 -12.09 11.32 9.28
CA TYR A 264 -12.35 12.39 10.26
C TYR A 264 -13.84 12.70 10.44
N ASP A 265 -14.73 12.04 9.71
CA ASP A 265 -16.17 12.25 9.83
C ASP A 265 -16.72 11.69 11.16
N VAL A 266 -17.41 12.56 11.90
CA VAL A 266 -18.04 12.27 13.20
C VAL A 266 -19.55 12.52 13.18
N SER A 267 -20.13 12.72 11.99
CA SER A 267 -21.55 13.07 11.82
C SER A 267 -22.51 11.98 12.30
N LYS A 268 -22.09 10.72 12.25
CA LYS A 268 -22.85 9.57 12.73
C LYS A 268 -22.22 9.01 13.99
N ARG A 269 -23.06 8.71 14.98
CA ARG A 269 -22.66 8.10 16.25
C ARG A 269 -23.34 6.76 16.45
N GLY A 270 -22.60 5.83 17.05
CA GLY A 270 -23.09 4.54 17.48
C GLY A 270 -24.10 4.66 18.63
N ASN A 271 -24.59 3.51 19.06
CA ASN A 271 -25.56 3.40 20.14
C ASN A 271 -24.87 2.96 21.43
N ILE A 272 -25.57 3.17 22.55
CA ILE A 272 -25.18 2.59 23.84
C ILE A 272 -26.22 1.54 24.21
N TYR A 273 -25.77 0.31 24.41
CA TYR A 273 -26.55 -0.84 24.84
C TYR A 273 -26.37 -1.05 26.34
N LEU A 274 -27.46 -0.95 27.08
CA LEU A 274 -27.53 -1.25 28.51
C LEU A 274 -28.09 -2.66 28.67
N HIS A 275 -27.23 -3.62 28.97
CA HIS A 275 -27.61 -4.99 29.31
C HIS A 275 -27.85 -5.07 30.81
N ILE A 276 -29.12 -5.10 31.20
CA ILE A 276 -29.55 -5.04 32.59
C ILE A 276 -29.94 -6.43 33.06
N PHE A 277 -29.29 -6.90 34.11
CA PHE A 277 -29.54 -8.16 34.79
C PHE A 277 -30.13 -7.84 36.17
N ILE A 278 -31.36 -8.29 36.42
CA ILE A 278 -32.05 -8.12 37.70
C ILE A 278 -31.86 -9.40 38.50
N ILE A 279 -31.21 -9.27 39.66
CA ILE A 279 -30.94 -10.36 40.59
C ILE A 279 -32.00 -10.31 41.70
N GLU A 280 -32.42 -11.50 42.16
CA GLU A 280 -33.38 -11.68 43.26
C GLU A 280 -32.78 -11.34 44.63
#